data_AF-A0AA43IQN1-F1
#
_entry.id   AF-A0AA43IQN1-F1
#
_cell.length_a   1.000
_cell.length_b   1.000
_cell.length_c   1.000
_cell.angle_alpha   90.00
_cell.angle_beta   90.00
_cell.angle_gamma   90.00
#
_symmetry.space_group_name_H-M   'P 1'
#
loop_
_entity.id
_entity.type
_entity.pdbx_description
1 polymer ?
#
loop_
_entity_poly.entity_id
_entity_poly.type
_entity_poly.pdbx_seq_one_letter_code
_entity_poly.pdbx_strand_id
1 'polypeptide(L)' 'DRAAALPHWLEHYNHTRPHSSLGDRPPISRVHNVCG' A
#
# COMPACT_ATOMS: atom_id res chain seq x y z
N ASP A 1 -11.90 14.25 11.41
CA ASP A 1 -12.04 14.68 10.00
C ASP A 1 -11.46 13.63 9.08
N ARG A 2 -12.12 13.29 7.96
CA ARG A 2 -11.67 12.20 7.06
C ARG A 2 -10.30 12.53 6.43
N ALA A 3 -10.02 13.81 6.22
CA ALA A 3 -8.75 14.30 5.69
C ALA A 3 -7.56 14.03 6.64
N ALA A 4 -7.77 14.11 7.95
CA ALA A 4 -6.70 13.89 8.93
C ALA A 4 -6.28 12.40 9.02
N ALA A 5 -7.19 11.47 8.72
CA ALA A 5 -6.92 10.04 8.72
C ALA A 5 -6.30 9.54 7.40
N LEU A 6 -6.34 10.35 6.34
CA LEU A 6 -5.90 9.96 5.00
C LEU A 6 -4.43 9.55 4.93
N PRO A 7 -3.46 10.28 5.54
CA PRO A 7 -2.04 9.90 5.46
C PRO A 7 -1.78 8.53 6.10
N HIS A 8 -2.33 8.30 7.29
CA HIS A 8 -2.22 7.03 8.00
C HIS A 8 -2.85 5.87 7.21
N TRP A 9 -4.01 6.12 6.60
CA TRP A 9 -4.70 5.10 5.82
C TRP A 9 -3.91 4.73 4.55
N LEU A 10 -3.32 5.71 3.86
CA LEU A 10 -2.49 5.47 2.67
C LEU A 10 -1.25 4.64 3.00
N GLU A 11 -0.55 4.96 4.09
CA GLU A 11 0.61 4.19 4.54
C GLU A 11 0.22 2.74 4.83
N HIS A 12 -0.85 2.54 5.60
CA HIS A 12 -1.34 1.20 5.90
C HIS A 12 -1.68 0.42 4.63
N TYR A 13 -2.47 1.01 3.72
CA TYR A 13 -2.92 0.37 2.49
C TYR A 13 -1.76 -0.02 1.57
N ASN A 14 -0.79 0.87 1.39
CA ASN A 14 0.30 0.66 0.44
C ASN A 14 1.41 -0.24 1.00
N HIS A 15 1.70 -0.18 2.30
CA HIS A 15 2.87 -0.84 2.88
C HIS A 15 2.58 -2.10 3.69
N THR A 16 1.40 -2.21 4.30
CA THR A 16 1.15 -3.28 5.31
C THR A 16 -0.10 -4.10 5.06
N ARG A 17 -1.06 -3.58 4.29
CA ARG A 17 -2.35 -4.25 4.06
C ARG A 17 -2.15 -5.48 3.17
N PRO A 18 -2.49 -6.70 3.65
CA PRO A 18 -2.37 -7.91 2.85
C PRO A 18 -3.44 -7.94 1.75
N HIS A 19 -3.03 -8.29 0.54
CA HIS A 19 -3.94 -8.46 -0.59
C HIS A 19 -3.88 -9.91 -1.09
N SER A 20 -5.01 -10.61 -1.03
CA SER A 20 -5.11 -12.01 -1.45
C SER A 20 -4.75 -12.23 -2.92
N SER A 21 -5.09 -11.26 -3.78
CA SER A 21 -4.68 -11.25 -5.20
C SER A 21 -3.16 -11.13 -5.40
N LEU A 22 -2.42 -10.73 -4.37
CA LEU A 22 -0.96 -10.58 -4.37
C LEU A 22 -0.25 -11.69 -3.57
N GLY A 23 -0.99 -12.72 -3.14
CA GLY A 23 -0.49 -13.75 -2.23
C GLY A 23 -0.18 -13.17 -0.85
N ASP A 24 -1.13 -12.41 -0.31
CA ASP A 24 -1.08 -11.76 1.01
C ASP A 24 0.04 -10.72 1.19
N ARG A 25 0.58 -10.23 0.07
CA ARG A 25 1.60 -9.18 0.04
C ARG A 25 0.96 -7.80 -0.11
N PRO A 26 1.62 -6.73 0.40
CA PRO A 26 1.14 -5.37 0.22
C PRO A 26 1.31 -4.89 -1.23
N PRO A 27 0.54 -3.87 -1.67
CA PRO A 27 0.58 -3.37 -3.04
C PRO A 27 1.97 -2.92 -3.49
N ILE A 28 2.75 -2.32 -2.59
CA ILE A 28 4.12 -1.87 -2.90
C ILE A 28 5.04 -3.01 -3.34
N SER A 29 4.77 -4.26 -2.93
CA SER A 29 5.55 -5.43 -3.35
C SER A 29 5.49 -5.72 -4.85
N ARG A 30 4.59 -5.07 -5.60
CA ARG A 30 4.52 -5.18 -7.06
C ARG A 30 5.34 -4.14 -7.82
N VAL A 31 5.76 -3.06 -7.15
CA VAL A 31 6.51 -1.99 -7.81
C VAL A 31 7.92 -2.51 -8.07
N HIS A 32 8.14 -3.00 -9.29
CA HIS A 32 9.46 -3.42 -9.74
C HIS A 32 10.22 -2.17 -10.16
N ASN A 33 11.38 -1.98 -9.52
CA ASN A 33 12.38 -0.93 -9.74
C ASN A 33 12.13 -0.09 -11.00
N VAL A 34 11.24 0.90 -10.88
CA VAL A 34 10.94 1.82 -11.96
C VAL A 34 12.17 2.71 -12.13
N CYS A 35 13.05 2.32 -13.04
CA CYS A 35 14.08 3.22 -13.52
C CYS A 35 13.33 4.37 -14.20
N GLY A 36 13.47 5.58 -13.65
CA GLY A 36 12.85 6.80 -14.17
C GLY A 36 13.30 7.15 -15.59
#